data_AF-A0A954XII6-F1
#
_entry.id   AF-A0A954XII6-F1
#
_cell.length_a   1.000
_cell.length_b   1.000
_cell.length_c   1.000
_cell.angle_alpha   90.00
_cell.angle_beta   90.00
_cell.angle_gamma   90.00
#
_symmetry.space_group_name_H-M   'P 1'
#
loop_
_entity.id
_entity.type
_entity.pdbx_description
1 polymer ?
#
loop_
_entity_poly.entity_id
_entity_poly.type
_entity_poly.pdbx_seq_one_letter_code
_entity_poly.pdbx_strand_id
1 'polypeptide(L)'
;LVTQAAMLTTTSNGTRTSPVKRGTWVMKNILGIDPGLPVANAGEIAPKVPGIDKATVRQRLEIHRTLPQCARCHNKIDPLGFALENYNAAGQWRDQEGFGYKGRIQRDDPAIDASSKLLDGTEIVGVDGLQTALLERDELFLNCLASKLFTYALGRELGVADQIQVKAAVAHMQQPGDDTLRSLLKLIVTSEPFRTK
;
A
#
# COMPACT_ATOMS: atom_id res chain seq x y z
N LEU A 1 8.53 -7.97 -1.00
CA LEU A 1 7.36 -7.89 -0.09
C LEU A 1 6.07 -7.61 -0.86
N VAL A 2 5.99 -6.51 -1.62
CA VAL A 2 4.76 -6.09 -2.33
C VAL A 2 4.30 -7.00 -3.48
N THR A 3 5.08 -8.02 -3.85
CA THR A 3 4.74 -9.01 -4.89
C THR A 3 4.47 -10.41 -4.33
N GLN A 4 4.51 -10.58 -3.01
CA GLN A 4 4.27 -11.91 -2.41
C GLN A 4 2.82 -12.33 -2.62
N ALA A 5 2.62 -13.59 -3.02
CA ALA A 5 1.29 -14.14 -3.29
C ALA A 5 0.33 -13.98 -2.10
N ALA A 6 0.81 -14.17 -0.87
CA ALA A 6 0.01 -13.97 0.33
C ALA A 6 -0.52 -12.53 0.45
N MET A 7 0.32 -11.52 0.18
CA MET A 7 -0.10 -10.12 0.19
C MET A 7 -1.11 -9.87 -0.93
N LEU A 8 -0.79 -10.26 -2.17
CA LEU A 8 -1.66 -10.05 -3.33
C LEU A 8 -3.03 -10.72 -3.17
N THR A 9 -3.08 -11.89 -2.53
CA THR A 9 -4.31 -12.65 -2.28
C THR A 9 -5.12 -12.02 -1.15
N THR A 10 -4.51 -11.72 -0.01
CA THR A 10 -5.20 -11.13 1.16
C THR A 10 -5.71 -9.71 0.90
N THR A 11 -5.10 -9.00 -0.04
CA THR A 11 -5.54 -7.67 -0.49
C THR A 11 -6.49 -7.72 -1.70
N SER A 12 -6.98 -8.90 -2.09
CA SER A 12 -7.97 -9.09 -3.15
C SER A 12 -9.37 -9.39 -2.56
N ASN A 13 -10.40 -9.51 -3.39
CA ASN A 13 -11.77 -9.89 -2.95
C ASN A 13 -12.12 -11.37 -3.27
N GLY A 14 -11.12 -12.24 -3.24
CA GLY A 14 -11.24 -13.67 -3.59
C GLY A 14 -11.11 -13.90 -5.10
N THR A 15 -11.99 -13.32 -5.91
CA THR A 15 -11.97 -13.54 -7.38
C THR A 15 -11.51 -12.34 -8.20
N ARG A 16 -11.40 -11.15 -7.61
CA ARG A 16 -10.97 -9.92 -8.28
C ARG A 16 -9.92 -9.19 -7.46
N THR A 17 -9.09 -8.44 -8.16
CA THR A 17 -8.10 -7.54 -7.56
C THR A 17 -8.79 -6.37 -6.86
N SER A 18 -8.05 -5.68 -5.99
CA SER A 18 -8.51 -4.44 -5.36
C SER A 18 -7.32 -3.48 -5.20
N PRO A 19 -7.15 -2.50 -6.12
CA PRO A 19 -6.15 -1.45 -6.00
C PRO A 19 -6.25 -0.72 -4.67
N VAL A 20 -7.48 -0.43 -4.22
CA VAL A 20 -7.73 0.26 -2.95
C VAL A 20 -7.11 -0.51 -1.78
N LYS A 21 -7.43 -1.80 -1.63
CA LYS A 21 -6.87 -2.63 -0.55
C LYS A 21 -5.35 -2.80 -0.66
N ARG A 22 -4.82 -2.95 -1.88
CA ARG A 22 -3.38 -3.06 -2.13
C ARG A 22 -2.64 -1.77 -1.75
N GLY A 23 -3.12 -0.62 -2.22
CA GLY A 23 -2.57 0.69 -1.89
C GLY A 23 -2.64 0.98 -0.40
N THR A 24 -3.79 0.70 0.24
CA THR A 24 -3.94 0.81 1.70
C THR A 24 -2.96 -0.08 2.44
N TRP A 25 -2.73 -1.32 1.98
CA TRP A 25 -1.75 -2.21 2.59
C TRP A 25 -0.34 -1.64 2.50
N VAL A 26 0.04 -1.09 1.34
CA VAL A 26 1.36 -0.44 1.16
C VAL A 26 1.49 0.76 2.09
N MET A 27 0.50 1.66 2.12
CA MET A 27 0.52 2.84 3.00
C MET A 27 0.69 2.45 4.47
N LYS A 28 -0.11 1.49 4.95
CA LYS A 28 -0.15 1.12 6.37
C LYS A 28 1.03 0.25 6.82
N ASN A 29 1.47 -0.68 5.97
CA ASN A 29 2.45 -1.70 6.37
C ASN A 29 3.87 -1.40 5.90
N ILE A 30 4.02 -0.60 4.84
CA ILE A 30 5.34 -0.18 4.36
C ILE A 30 5.62 1.25 4.80
N LEU A 31 4.71 2.20 4.56
CA LEU A 31 4.98 3.63 4.81
C LEU A 31 4.56 4.14 6.19
N GLY A 32 3.84 3.34 6.98
CA GLY A 32 3.34 3.76 8.29
C GLY A 32 2.28 4.88 8.24
N ILE A 33 1.68 5.11 7.07
CA ILE A 33 0.67 6.16 6.86
C ILE A 33 -0.71 5.55 7.03
N ASP A 34 -1.51 6.14 7.92
CA ASP A 34 -2.93 5.83 8.01
C ASP A 34 -3.69 6.49 6.84
N PRO A 35 -4.31 5.72 5.92
CA PRO A 35 -5.12 6.29 4.84
C PRO A 35 -6.44 6.93 5.34
N GLY A 36 -6.77 6.78 6.63
CA GLY A 36 -8.00 7.23 7.23
C GLY A 36 -9.14 6.23 7.04
N LEU A 37 -10.22 6.42 7.80
CA LEU A 37 -11.43 5.63 7.62
C LEU A 37 -12.15 6.03 6.33
N PRO A 38 -12.79 5.08 5.63
CA PRO A 38 -13.71 5.40 4.55
C PRO A 38 -14.77 6.39 5.02
N VAL A 39 -15.19 7.30 4.13
CA VAL A 39 -16.28 8.24 4.44
C VAL A 39 -17.57 7.47 4.71
N ALA A 40 -18.36 7.93 5.68
CA ALA A 40 -19.65 7.33 5.98
C ALA A 40 -20.54 7.33 4.72
N ASN A 41 -21.23 6.23 4.47
CA ASN A 41 -22.09 6.04 3.30
C ASN A 41 -21.37 6.20 1.94
N ALA A 42 -20.07 5.85 1.85
CA ALA A 42 -19.30 5.88 0.60
C ALA A 42 -19.92 5.07 -0.55
N GLY A 43 -20.84 4.15 -0.24
CA GLY A 43 -21.41 3.21 -1.20
C GLY A 43 -20.39 2.20 -1.71
N GLU A 44 -20.82 1.35 -2.62
CA GLU A 44 -19.93 0.43 -3.32
C GLU A 44 -19.52 1.00 -4.68
N ILE A 45 -18.32 0.64 -5.14
CA ILE A 45 -17.91 0.93 -6.51
C ILE A 45 -18.75 0.06 -7.45
N ALA A 46 -19.55 0.71 -8.30
CA ALA A 46 -20.45 0.01 -9.20
C ALA A 46 -19.68 -1.02 -10.07
N PRO A 47 -20.16 -2.27 -10.18
CA PRO A 47 -19.49 -3.29 -10.97
C PRO A 47 -19.60 -3.05 -12.48
N LYS A 48 -20.54 -2.19 -12.90
CA LYS A 48 -20.75 -1.77 -14.29
C LYS A 48 -20.72 -0.26 -14.36
N VAL A 49 -20.18 0.25 -15.47
CA VAL A 49 -20.25 1.68 -15.80
C VAL A 49 -21.21 1.83 -16.97
N PRO A 50 -22.27 2.66 -16.85
CA PRO A 50 -23.17 2.92 -17.97
C PRO A 50 -22.39 3.38 -19.22
N GLY A 51 -22.61 2.72 -20.36
CA GLY A 51 -21.93 3.04 -21.61
C GLY A 51 -20.53 2.43 -21.79
N ILE A 52 -20.01 1.67 -20.81
CA ILE A 52 -18.73 0.96 -20.93
C ILE A 52 -18.94 -0.52 -20.58
N ASP A 53 -18.98 -1.38 -21.61
CA ASP A 53 -19.26 -2.81 -21.47
C ASP A 53 -18.19 -3.55 -20.63
N LYS A 54 -16.91 -3.26 -20.91
CA LYS A 54 -15.74 -3.82 -20.22
C LYS A 54 -15.00 -2.77 -19.40
N ALA A 55 -15.70 -2.13 -18.47
CA ALA A 55 -15.13 -1.09 -17.63
C ALA A 55 -14.01 -1.64 -16.72
N THR A 56 -12.80 -1.11 -16.87
CA THR A 56 -11.65 -1.53 -16.06
C THR A 56 -11.84 -1.16 -14.58
N VAL A 57 -11.12 -1.83 -13.67
CA VAL A 57 -11.07 -1.40 -12.26
C VAL A 57 -10.63 0.06 -12.16
N ARG A 58 -9.67 0.48 -12.99
CA ARG A 58 -9.22 1.87 -13.09
C ARG A 58 -10.35 2.81 -13.44
N GLN A 59 -11.06 2.57 -14.55
CA GLN A 59 -12.15 3.44 -14.99
C GLN A 59 -13.24 3.57 -13.93
N ARG A 60 -13.58 2.47 -13.26
CA ARG A 60 -14.53 2.47 -12.15
C ARG A 60 -14.07 3.34 -10.98
N LEU A 61 -12.78 3.26 -10.62
CA LEU A 61 -12.20 4.08 -9.56
C LEU A 61 -12.06 5.56 -9.97
N GLU A 62 -11.72 5.85 -11.21
CA GLU A 62 -11.66 7.22 -11.74
C GLU A 62 -13.03 7.90 -11.70
N ILE A 63 -14.09 7.19 -12.09
CA ILE A 63 -15.47 7.68 -11.94
C ILE A 63 -15.80 7.88 -10.47
N HIS A 64 -15.46 6.93 -9.60
CA HIS A 64 -15.70 7.06 -8.16
C HIS A 64 -14.96 8.27 -7.56
N ARG A 65 -13.76 8.59 -8.06
CA ARG A 65 -12.94 9.74 -7.65
C ARG A 65 -13.45 11.08 -8.17
N THR A 66 -14.44 11.13 -9.05
CA THR A 66 -15.08 12.40 -9.44
C THR A 66 -15.81 13.06 -8.25
N LEU A 67 -16.18 12.26 -7.25
CA LEU A 67 -16.75 12.73 -6.00
C LEU A 67 -15.65 13.32 -5.10
N PRO A 68 -15.70 14.61 -4.72
CA PRO A 68 -14.65 15.26 -3.94
C PRO A 68 -14.31 14.55 -2.61
N GLN A 69 -15.33 14.00 -1.95
CA GLN A 69 -15.17 13.25 -0.69
C GLN A 69 -14.37 11.95 -0.88
N CYS A 70 -14.47 11.30 -2.04
CA CYS A 70 -13.76 10.07 -2.34
C CYS A 70 -12.32 10.37 -2.80
N ALA A 71 -12.15 11.41 -3.63
CA ALA A 71 -10.85 11.84 -4.14
C ALA A 71 -9.82 12.12 -3.03
N ARG A 72 -10.28 12.67 -1.90
CA ARG A 72 -9.43 13.05 -0.75
C ARG A 72 -8.51 11.93 -0.26
N CYS A 73 -9.03 10.70 -0.19
CA CYS A 73 -8.26 9.53 0.21
C CYS A 73 -7.73 8.77 -1.01
N HIS A 74 -8.56 8.57 -2.05
CA HIS A 74 -8.20 7.76 -3.21
C HIS A 74 -7.03 8.33 -4.03
N ASN A 75 -6.83 9.65 -4.05
CA ASN A 75 -5.67 10.25 -4.72
C ASN A 75 -4.33 9.84 -4.08
N LYS A 76 -4.34 9.36 -2.82
CA LYS A 76 -3.15 8.84 -2.13
C LYS A 76 -3.04 7.32 -2.26
N ILE A 77 -4.18 6.63 -2.26
CA ILE A 77 -4.26 5.17 -2.19
C ILE A 77 -4.11 4.53 -3.58
N ASP A 78 -4.94 4.97 -4.52
CA ASP A 78 -5.11 4.28 -5.80
C ASP A 78 -3.84 4.22 -6.64
N PRO A 79 -2.98 5.27 -6.70
CA PRO A 79 -1.71 5.19 -7.43
C PRO A 79 -0.84 3.99 -7.01
N LEU A 80 -0.70 3.76 -5.70
CA LEU A 80 0.07 2.65 -5.15
C LEU A 80 -0.56 1.29 -5.50
N GLY A 81 -1.89 1.23 -5.56
CA GLY A 81 -2.64 0.03 -5.92
C GLY A 81 -2.58 -0.31 -7.40
N PHE A 82 -2.71 0.70 -8.27
CA PHE A 82 -2.72 0.53 -9.72
C PHE A 82 -1.42 -0.06 -10.24
N ALA A 83 -0.29 0.31 -9.63
CA ALA A 83 1.02 -0.25 -9.92
C ALA A 83 1.10 -1.79 -9.79
N LEU A 84 0.16 -2.39 -9.06
CA LEU A 84 0.10 -3.84 -8.82
C LEU A 84 -0.99 -4.53 -9.66
N GLU A 85 -1.75 -3.82 -10.50
CA GLU A 85 -2.93 -4.41 -11.15
C GLU A 85 -2.60 -5.53 -12.15
N ASN A 86 -1.36 -5.58 -12.68
CA ASN A 86 -0.90 -6.72 -13.47
C ASN A 86 -0.91 -8.03 -12.69
N TYR A 87 -0.95 -8.01 -11.35
CA TYR A 87 -1.16 -9.22 -10.56
C TYR A 87 -2.65 -9.49 -10.34
N ASN A 88 -3.13 -10.65 -10.75
CA ASN A 88 -4.49 -11.10 -10.44
C ASN A 88 -4.68 -11.45 -8.95
N ALA A 89 -5.87 -11.89 -8.56
CA ALA A 89 -6.17 -12.22 -7.16
C ALA A 89 -5.36 -13.40 -6.59
N ALA A 90 -4.83 -14.28 -7.44
CA ALA A 90 -3.93 -15.38 -7.07
C ALA A 90 -2.44 -14.99 -7.14
N GLY A 91 -2.13 -13.74 -7.49
CA GLY A 91 -0.76 -13.24 -7.63
C GLY A 91 -0.08 -13.63 -8.95
N GLN A 92 -0.83 -14.06 -9.97
CA GLN A 92 -0.28 -14.32 -11.30
C GLN A 92 -0.27 -13.04 -12.14
N TRP A 93 0.77 -12.87 -12.96
CA TRP A 93 0.85 -11.76 -13.91
C TRP A 93 -0.19 -11.87 -15.04
N ARG A 94 -0.70 -10.73 -15.49
CA ARG A 94 -1.62 -10.55 -16.63
C ARG A 94 -1.41 -9.17 -17.25
N ASP A 95 -1.66 -9.07 -18.55
CA ASP A 95 -1.57 -7.80 -19.29
C ASP A 95 -2.95 -7.22 -19.66
N GLN A 96 -4.01 -8.02 -19.53
CA GLN A 96 -5.40 -7.64 -19.81
C GLN A 96 -6.29 -7.84 -18.60
N GLU A 97 -7.35 -7.04 -18.49
CA GLU A 97 -8.37 -7.22 -17.47
C GLU A 97 -9.40 -8.25 -17.92
N GLY A 98 -9.42 -9.42 -17.26
CA GLY A 98 -10.34 -10.49 -17.62
C GLY A 98 -11.78 -10.17 -17.25
N PHE A 99 -12.69 -10.27 -18.22
CA PHE A 99 -14.14 -10.11 -18.02
C PHE A 99 -14.91 -11.45 -18.14
N GLY A 100 -16.05 -11.58 -17.44
CA GLY A 100 -16.93 -12.76 -17.52
C GLY A 100 -16.78 -13.78 -16.38
N TYR A 101 -17.39 -14.97 -16.52
CA TYR A 101 -17.40 -16.01 -15.48
C TYR A 101 -15.98 -16.47 -15.16
N LYS A 102 -15.55 -16.28 -13.91
CA LYS A 102 -14.18 -16.50 -13.39
C LYS A 102 -13.09 -15.54 -13.89
N GLY A 103 -13.42 -14.42 -14.57
CA GLY A 103 -12.42 -13.43 -15.00
C GLY A 103 -11.46 -13.95 -16.07
N ARG A 104 -11.96 -14.75 -17.01
CA ARG A 104 -11.17 -15.24 -18.15
C ARG A 104 -10.82 -14.08 -19.07
N ILE A 105 -9.58 -14.07 -19.56
CA ILE A 105 -9.13 -13.07 -20.52
C ILE A 105 -9.63 -13.43 -21.93
N GLN A 106 -10.29 -12.48 -22.57
CA GLN A 106 -10.71 -12.54 -23.98
C GLN A 106 -9.85 -11.60 -24.82
N ARG A 107 -9.84 -11.81 -26.14
CA ARG A 107 -8.98 -11.05 -27.07
C ARG A 107 -9.26 -9.55 -27.04
N ASP A 108 -10.52 -9.17 -26.87
CA ASP A 108 -11.02 -7.80 -26.83
C ASP A 108 -11.10 -7.23 -25.41
N ASP A 109 -10.54 -7.92 -24.41
CA ASP A 109 -10.42 -7.37 -23.07
C ASP A 109 -9.42 -6.21 -23.03
N PRO A 110 -9.73 -5.13 -22.29
CA PRO A 110 -8.87 -3.96 -22.20
C PRO A 110 -7.53 -4.31 -21.55
N ALA A 111 -6.47 -3.66 -22.05
CA ALA A 111 -5.15 -3.74 -21.46
C ALA A 111 -5.15 -3.10 -20.06
N ILE A 112 -4.31 -3.63 -19.18
CA ILE A 112 -4.09 -3.08 -17.84
C ILE A 112 -3.17 -1.87 -17.97
N ASP A 113 -3.65 -0.74 -17.50
CA ASP A 113 -2.82 0.44 -17.24
C ASP A 113 -2.40 0.47 -15.77
N ALA A 114 -1.15 0.09 -15.51
CA ALA A 114 -0.53 0.13 -14.19
C ALA A 114 0.33 1.40 -13.96
N SER A 115 0.14 2.44 -14.78
CA SER A 115 0.80 3.74 -14.59
C SER A 115 0.03 4.63 -13.63
N SER A 116 0.70 5.45 -12.84
CA SER A 116 0.04 6.40 -11.94
C SER A 116 0.98 7.52 -11.52
N LYS A 117 0.42 8.50 -10.80
CA LYS A 117 1.16 9.63 -10.27
C LYS A 117 0.76 9.87 -8.83
N LEU A 118 1.75 10.00 -7.96
CA LEU A 118 1.57 10.39 -6.56
C LEU A 118 1.27 11.90 -6.44
N LEU A 119 0.81 12.33 -5.27
CA LEU A 119 0.44 13.73 -5.02
C LEU A 119 1.62 14.71 -5.12
N ASP A 120 2.83 14.24 -4.80
CA ASP A 120 4.09 14.99 -4.96
C ASP A 120 4.58 15.02 -6.41
N GLY A 121 3.92 14.29 -7.30
CA GLY A 121 4.22 14.22 -8.71
C GLY A 121 5.14 13.07 -9.11
N THR A 122 5.58 12.20 -8.19
CA THR A 122 6.33 10.98 -8.55
C THR A 122 5.49 10.11 -9.49
N GLU A 123 6.05 9.77 -10.64
CA GLU A 123 5.44 8.83 -11.58
C GLU A 123 5.76 7.39 -11.19
N ILE A 124 4.76 6.52 -11.27
CA ILE A 124 4.89 5.10 -10.96
C ILE A 124 4.39 4.33 -12.18
N VAL A 125 5.25 3.49 -12.75
CA VAL A 125 4.88 2.60 -13.85
C VAL A 125 5.07 1.15 -13.40
N GLY A 126 3.96 0.46 -13.18
CA GLY A 126 3.97 -0.93 -12.75
C GLY A 126 4.68 -1.16 -11.42
N VAL A 127 5.02 -2.41 -11.17
CA VAL A 127 5.61 -2.84 -9.89
C VAL A 127 7.02 -2.29 -9.69
N ASP A 128 7.80 -2.15 -10.75
CA ASP A 128 9.18 -1.67 -10.66
C ASP A 128 9.20 -0.19 -10.27
N GLY A 129 8.36 0.63 -10.91
CA GLY A 129 8.19 2.03 -10.52
C GLY A 129 7.70 2.19 -9.07
N LEU A 130 6.82 1.28 -8.60
CA LEU A 130 6.39 1.30 -7.21
C LEU A 130 7.54 0.97 -6.26
N GLN A 131 8.35 -0.04 -6.57
CA GLN A 131 9.49 -0.41 -5.75
C GLN A 131 10.52 0.73 -5.66
N THR A 132 10.83 1.38 -6.79
CA THR A 132 11.70 2.56 -6.82
C THR A 132 11.12 3.68 -5.94
N ALA A 133 9.84 4.03 -6.10
CA ALA A 133 9.20 5.05 -5.29
C ALA A 133 9.21 4.72 -3.79
N LEU A 134 9.08 3.44 -3.41
CA LEU A 134 9.15 3.03 -2.01
C LEU A 134 10.57 3.12 -1.45
N LEU A 135 11.59 2.82 -2.25
CA LEU A 135 13.00 2.91 -1.84
C LEU A 135 13.45 4.37 -1.63
N GLU A 136 12.87 5.32 -2.36
CA GLU A 136 13.08 6.76 -2.14
C GLU A 136 12.42 7.30 -0.86
N ARG A 137 11.61 6.48 -0.17
CA ARG A 137 10.85 6.83 1.03
C ARG A 137 11.34 6.02 2.23
N ASP A 138 12.66 5.87 2.33
CA ASP A 138 13.36 5.11 3.36
C ASP A 138 13.00 5.56 4.78
N GLU A 139 12.93 6.87 5.05
CA GLU A 139 12.59 7.40 6.37
C GLU A 139 11.20 6.95 6.83
N LEU A 140 10.20 6.98 5.92
CA LEU A 140 8.84 6.51 6.21
C LEU A 140 8.84 5.00 6.49
N PHE A 141 9.59 4.23 5.70
CA PHE A 141 9.73 2.80 5.90
C PHE A 141 10.40 2.46 7.25
N LEU A 142 11.51 3.10 7.56
CA LEU A 142 12.25 2.90 8.81
C LEU A 142 11.40 3.30 10.01
N ASN A 143 10.67 4.43 9.93
CA ASN A 143 9.76 4.85 10.97
C ASN A 143 8.63 3.83 11.21
N CYS A 144 8.03 3.33 10.13
CA CYS A 144 7.00 2.29 10.19
C CYS A 144 7.53 1.00 10.84
N LEU A 145 8.71 0.53 10.39
CA LEU A 145 9.36 -0.68 10.90
C LEU A 145 9.71 -0.53 12.39
N ALA A 146 10.38 0.56 12.76
CA ALA A 146 10.75 0.85 14.14
C ALA A 146 9.51 0.93 15.04
N SER A 147 8.47 1.66 14.64
CA SER A 147 7.24 1.80 15.41
C SER A 147 6.55 0.45 15.64
N LYS A 148 6.46 -0.41 14.62
CA LYS A 148 5.86 -1.75 14.76
C LYS A 148 6.68 -2.65 15.69
N LEU A 149 8.00 -2.63 15.59
CA LEU A 149 8.86 -3.44 16.46
C LEU A 149 8.89 -2.93 17.90
N PHE A 150 8.89 -1.62 18.13
CA PHE A 150 8.72 -1.06 19.47
C PHE A 150 7.36 -1.46 20.06
N THR A 151 6.27 -1.34 19.30
CA THR A 151 4.93 -1.78 19.75
C THR A 151 4.95 -3.25 20.17
N TYR A 152 5.55 -4.11 19.35
CA TYR A 152 5.67 -5.54 19.65
C TYR A 152 6.53 -5.81 20.89
N ALA A 153 7.71 -5.19 20.98
CA ALA A 153 8.66 -5.41 22.08
C ALA A 153 8.13 -4.89 23.42
N LEU A 154 7.48 -3.72 23.43
CA LEU A 154 6.90 -3.13 24.63
C LEU A 154 5.59 -3.82 25.00
N GLY A 155 4.85 -4.38 24.03
CA GLY A 155 3.56 -5.03 24.27
C GLY A 155 2.43 -4.05 24.59
N ARG A 156 2.56 -2.79 24.14
CA ARG A 156 1.57 -1.72 24.29
C ARG A 156 1.64 -0.77 23.11
N GLU A 157 0.60 0.03 22.94
CA GLU A 157 0.64 1.15 21.99
C GLU A 157 1.73 2.17 22.38
N LEU A 158 2.31 2.80 21.37
CA LEU A 158 3.32 3.85 21.56
C LEU A 158 2.65 5.18 21.86
N GLY A 159 3.06 5.80 22.95
CA GLY A 159 2.66 7.15 23.32
C GLY A 159 3.58 8.21 22.71
N VAL A 160 3.28 9.48 23.01
CA VAL A 160 4.07 10.63 22.56
C VAL A 160 5.53 10.54 23.06
N ALA A 161 5.75 10.05 24.28
CA ALA A 161 7.09 9.91 24.86
C ALA A 161 7.97 8.89 24.09
N ASP A 162 7.36 7.83 23.54
CA ASP A 162 8.10 6.80 22.80
C ASP A 162 8.57 7.31 21.42
N GLN A 163 7.97 8.38 20.89
CA GLN A 163 8.33 8.94 19.59
C GLN A 163 9.79 9.42 19.54
N ILE A 164 10.35 9.82 20.67
CA ILE A 164 11.77 10.17 20.78
C ILE A 164 12.65 8.95 20.48
N GLN A 165 12.27 7.77 21.01
CA GLN A 165 13.01 6.53 20.79
C GLN A 165 12.87 6.03 19.35
N VAL A 166 11.67 6.14 18.76
CA VAL A 166 11.46 5.81 17.34
C VAL A 166 12.33 6.70 16.45
N LYS A 167 12.34 8.01 16.67
CA LYS A 167 13.19 8.94 15.89
C LYS A 167 14.68 8.66 16.06
N ALA A 168 15.13 8.38 17.28
CA ALA A 168 16.51 8.00 17.54
C ALA A 168 16.90 6.71 16.80
N ALA A 169 15.99 5.72 16.76
CA ALA A 169 16.22 4.48 16.02
C ALA A 169 16.31 4.70 14.51
N VAL A 170 15.42 5.52 13.93
CA VAL A 170 15.48 5.86 12.50
C VAL A 170 16.80 6.56 12.16
N ALA A 171 17.18 7.58 12.93
CA ALA A 171 18.42 8.32 12.72
C ALA A 171 19.69 7.44 12.81
N HIS A 172 19.66 6.45 13.71
CA HIS A 172 20.74 5.47 13.83
C HIS A 172 20.78 4.49 12.65
N MET A 173 19.62 3.99 12.21
CA MET A 173 19.54 3.06 11.08
C MET A 173 19.94 3.69 9.74
N GLN A 174 19.87 5.02 9.63
CA GLN A 174 20.36 5.74 8.45
C GLN A 174 21.90 5.87 8.42
N GLN A 175 22.61 5.44 9.48
CA GLN A 175 24.07 5.44 9.49
C GLN A 175 24.62 4.24 8.71
N PRO A 176 25.71 4.41 7.92
CA PRO A 176 26.32 3.30 7.19
C PRO A 176 26.72 2.14 8.11
N GLY A 177 26.18 0.95 7.84
CA GLY A 177 26.45 -0.28 8.61
C GLY A 177 25.48 -0.55 9.77
N ASP A 178 24.57 0.38 10.07
CA ASP A 178 23.54 0.25 11.12
C ASP A 178 22.12 0.06 10.57
N ASP A 179 21.97 -0.08 9.26
CA ASP A 179 20.72 -0.31 8.51
C ASP A 179 20.13 -1.72 8.66
N THR A 180 20.60 -2.48 9.65
CA THR A 180 20.22 -3.88 9.85
C THR A 180 19.12 -4.04 10.88
N LEU A 181 18.30 -5.08 10.71
CA LEU A 181 17.31 -5.49 11.73
C LEU A 181 17.97 -5.78 13.08
N ARG A 182 19.21 -6.30 13.08
CA ARG A 182 19.98 -6.56 14.31
C ARG A 182 20.27 -5.26 15.06
N SER A 183 20.67 -4.20 14.36
CA SER A 183 20.95 -2.88 14.96
C SER A 183 19.68 -2.30 15.57
N LEU A 184 18.56 -2.34 14.85
CA LEU A 184 17.26 -1.90 15.38
C LEU A 184 16.83 -2.68 16.64
N LEU A 185 16.96 -4.01 16.63
CA LEU A 185 16.62 -4.83 17.80
C LEU A 185 17.48 -4.48 19.01
N LYS A 186 18.79 -4.28 18.83
CA LYS A 186 19.69 -3.84 19.91
C LYS A 186 19.22 -2.53 20.54
N LEU A 187 18.94 -1.52 19.71
CA LEU A 187 18.44 -0.22 20.17
C LEU A 187 17.16 -0.36 21.00
N ILE A 188 16.20 -1.15 20.50
CA ILE A 188 14.92 -1.36 21.20
C ILE A 188 15.16 -1.99 22.57
N VAL A 189 15.93 -3.09 22.66
CA VAL A 189 16.13 -3.80 23.95
C VAL A 189 17.00 -3.03 24.94
N THR A 190 17.81 -2.07 24.46
CA THR A 190 18.61 -1.18 25.33
C THR A 190 17.91 0.14 25.68
N SER A 191 16.77 0.43 25.03
CA SER A 191 16.01 1.67 25.25
C SER A 191 15.43 1.74 26.66
N GLU A 192 15.26 2.97 27.17
CA GLU A 192 14.64 3.20 28.48
C GLU A 192 13.24 2.56 28.59
N PRO A 193 12.29 2.77 27.64
CA PRO A 193 10.94 2.20 27.78
C PRO A 193 10.91 0.68 27.83
N PHE A 194 11.89 -0.01 27.24
CA PHE A 194 11.99 -1.46 27.31
C PHE A 194 12.53 -1.93 28.67
N ARG A 195 13.50 -1.20 29.23
CA ARG A 195 14.18 -1.55 30.49
C ARG A 195 13.36 -1.23 31.73
N THR A 196 12.39 -0.32 31.62
CA THR A 196 11.54 0.14 32.75
C THR A 196 10.11 -0.38 32.66
N LYS A 197 9.84 -1.30 31.72
CA LYS A 197 8.56 -2.00 31.55
C LYS A 197 8.19 -2.85 32.77
#